data_AF-A0A9W9Z546-F1
#
_entry.id   AF-A0A9W9Z546-F1
#
_cell.length_a   1.000
_cell.length_b   1.000
_cell.length_c   1.000
_cell.angle_alpha   90.00
_cell.angle_beta   90.00
_cell.angle_gamma   90.00
#
_symmetry.space_group_name_H-M   'P 1'
#
loop_
_entity.id
_entity.type
_entity.pdbx_description
1 polymer ?
#
loop_
_entity_poly.entity_id
_entity_poly.type
_entity_poly.pdbx_seq_one_letter_code
_entity_poly.pdbx_strand_id
1 'polypeptide(L)'
;MDDFSTPGKKNTFGVEPSQSNYIEPRKRPMSSMSPSIFVDHKGIPHLVVGASGGTKITTAISLVVMNYLWFNRTLSEAVVEPRLHHQLLPDYIRIDKDFPCPSTSKQD
;
A
#
# COMPACT_ATOMS: atom_id res chain seq x y z
N MET A 1 10.81 11.72 13.09
CA MET A 1 12.00 11.17 12.41
C MET A 1 11.95 9.65 12.23
N ASP A 2 10.88 8.96 12.63
CA ASP A 2 10.81 7.48 12.60
C ASP A 2 10.86 6.86 11.19
N ASP A 3 10.50 7.62 10.16
CA ASP A 3 10.55 7.16 8.76
C ASP A 3 11.99 7.05 8.21
N PHE A 4 12.99 7.63 8.89
CA PHE A 4 14.39 7.32 8.57
C PHE A 4 14.79 5.96 9.12
N SER A 5 15.63 5.25 8.40
CA SER A 5 16.27 4.04 8.90
C SER A 5 17.32 4.38 9.97
N THR A 6 17.37 3.57 11.03
CA THR A 6 18.45 3.58 12.03
C THR A 6 19.20 2.25 11.91
N PRO A 7 20.54 2.24 11.80
CA PRO A 7 21.29 1.00 11.70
C PRO A 7 20.92 0.00 12.81
N GLY A 8 20.65 -1.25 12.44
CA GLY A 8 20.32 -2.33 13.37
C GLY A 8 18.92 -2.29 13.99
N LYS A 9 18.04 -1.36 13.59
CA LYS A 9 16.68 -1.24 14.11
C LYS A 9 15.64 -1.20 12.99
N LYS A 10 14.60 -2.04 13.11
CA LYS A 10 13.39 -1.96 12.27
C LYS A 10 12.56 -0.74 12.66
N ASN A 11 11.92 -0.10 11.69
CA ASN A 11 11.00 1.01 11.98
C ASN A 11 9.64 0.50 12.50
N THR A 12 8.74 1.42 12.88
CA THR A 12 7.42 1.10 13.43
C THR A 12 6.55 0.26 12.49
N PHE A 13 6.82 0.28 11.17
CA PHE A 13 6.10 -0.50 10.17
C PHE A 13 6.77 -1.84 9.81
N GLY A 14 7.84 -2.22 10.51
CA GLY A 14 8.54 -3.48 10.31
C GLY A 14 9.46 -3.51 9.08
N VAL A 15 9.81 -2.34 8.53
CA VAL A 15 10.74 -2.20 7.41
C VAL A 15 12.17 -2.34 7.92
N GLU A 16 12.97 -3.14 7.22
CA GLU A 16 14.40 -3.31 7.51
C GLU A 16 15.19 -2.01 7.29
N PRO A 17 16.31 -1.81 8.02
CA PRO A 17 17.13 -0.64 7.84
C PRO A 17 17.75 -0.61 6.44
N SER A 18 17.61 0.52 5.75
CA SER A 18 18.27 0.78 4.47
C SER A 18 19.25 1.93 4.60
N GLN A 19 20.49 1.71 4.14
CA GLN A 19 21.53 2.74 4.16
C GLN A 19 21.13 3.98 3.36
N SER A 20 20.38 3.82 2.26
CA SER A 20 19.89 4.95 1.47
C SER A 20 18.98 5.88 2.25
N ASN A 21 18.33 5.37 3.31
CA ASN A 21 17.37 6.08 4.13
C ASN A 21 17.89 6.39 5.55
N TYR A 22 19.22 6.39 5.78
CA TYR A 22 19.79 6.86 7.05
C TYR A 22 19.65 8.37 7.22
N ILE A 23 19.63 8.81 8.49
CA ILE A 23 19.47 10.20 8.90
C ILE A 23 20.73 11.00 8.52
N GLU A 24 20.51 12.10 7.80
CA GLU A 24 21.54 13.09 7.49
C GLU A 24 20.95 14.51 7.58
N PRO A 25 21.75 15.55 7.90
CA PRO A 25 21.26 16.92 7.95
C PRO A 25 20.61 17.35 6.64
N ARG A 26 19.40 17.95 6.73
CA ARG A 26 18.60 18.42 5.58
C ARG A 26 18.06 17.33 4.64
N LYS A 27 18.31 16.04 4.91
CA LYS A 27 17.75 14.94 4.14
C LYS A 27 16.24 14.81 4.42
N ARG A 28 15.49 14.26 3.46
CA ARG A 28 14.07 13.91 3.62
C ARG A 28 13.94 12.40 3.83
N PRO A 29 13.12 11.95 4.78
CA PRO A 29 12.90 10.51 4.97
C PRO A 29 12.10 9.95 3.80
N MET A 30 12.33 8.68 3.49
CA MET A 30 11.49 7.93 2.56
C MET A 30 10.06 7.84 3.10
N SER A 31 9.08 7.89 2.20
CA SER A 31 7.67 7.83 2.54
C SER A 31 6.94 6.86 1.61
N SER A 32 6.00 6.10 2.17
CA SER A 32 5.08 5.26 1.38
C SER A 32 3.92 6.05 0.77
N MET A 33 3.83 7.37 1.00
CA MET A 33 2.78 8.20 0.42
C MET A 33 2.83 8.16 -1.11
N SER A 34 1.68 7.95 -1.74
CA SER A 34 1.57 7.90 -3.21
C SER A 34 0.27 8.58 -3.71
N PRO A 35 0.02 9.87 -3.36
CA PRO A 35 -1.13 10.59 -3.90
C PRO A 35 -1.08 10.57 -5.44
N SER A 36 -2.15 10.11 -6.08
CA SER A 36 -2.16 9.81 -7.51
C SER A 36 -3.38 10.42 -8.20
N ILE A 37 -3.16 10.98 -9.39
CA ILE A 37 -4.20 11.51 -10.28
C ILE A 37 -4.05 10.80 -11.63
N PHE A 38 -5.12 10.17 -12.10
CA PHE A 38 -5.19 9.54 -13.41
C PHE A 38 -5.91 10.48 -14.36
N VAL A 39 -5.25 10.77 -15.48
CA VAL A 39 -5.76 11.63 -16.56
C VAL A 39 -5.88 10.83 -17.85
N ASP A 40 -6.81 11.21 -18.71
CA ASP A 40 -6.88 10.64 -20.06
C ASP A 40 -5.86 11.29 -21.01
N HIS A 41 -5.88 10.85 -22.27
CA HIS A 41 -5.04 11.37 -23.34
C HIS A 41 -5.27 12.86 -23.65
N LYS A 42 -6.36 13.46 -23.16
CA LYS A 42 -6.66 14.90 -23.29
C LYS A 42 -6.27 15.69 -22.05
N GLY A 43 -5.72 15.04 -21.02
CA GLY A 43 -5.37 15.65 -19.74
C GLY A 43 -6.56 15.87 -18.81
N ILE A 44 -7.72 15.29 -19.10
CA ILE A 44 -8.91 15.42 -18.24
C ILE A 44 -8.77 14.41 -17.09
N PRO A 45 -8.92 14.83 -15.81
CA PRO A 45 -8.82 13.92 -14.67
C PRO A 45 -10.04 13.00 -14.58
N HIS A 46 -9.78 11.71 -14.42
CA HIS A 46 -10.81 10.65 -14.27
C HIS A 46 -10.83 10.01 -12.90
N LEU A 47 -9.70 9.99 -12.19
CA LEU A 47 -9.59 9.42 -10.85
C LEU A 47 -8.56 10.19 -10.03
N VAL A 48 -8.95 10.59 -8.83
CA VAL A 48 -8.05 11.13 -7.81
C VAL A 48 -8.10 10.18 -6.62
N VAL A 49 -6.94 9.64 -6.25
CA VAL A 49 -6.85 8.59 -5.23
C VAL A 49 -5.66 8.81 -4.31
N GLY A 50 -5.86 8.47 -3.04
CA GLY A 50 -4.84 8.48 -2.00
C GLY A 50 -5.21 7.48 -0.91
N ALA A 51 -4.29 7.24 0.00
CA ALA A 51 -4.52 6.39 1.17
C ALA A 51 -3.66 6.83 2.35
N SER A 52 -4.02 6.33 3.54
CA SER A 52 -3.24 6.40 4.77
C SER A 52 -2.95 4.98 5.28
N GLY A 53 -2.00 4.84 6.22
CA GLY A 53 -1.71 3.54 6.85
C GLY A 53 -0.29 3.00 6.68
N GLY A 54 0.71 3.89 6.54
CA GLY A 54 2.13 3.50 6.51
C GLY A 54 2.50 2.71 5.26
N THR A 55 3.21 1.60 5.44
CA THR A 55 3.63 0.70 4.34
C THR A 55 2.47 0.18 3.49
N LYS A 56 1.25 0.19 4.03
CA LYS A 56 0.03 -0.24 3.32
C LYS A 56 -0.48 0.78 2.30
N ILE A 57 -0.01 2.03 2.31
CA ILE A 57 -0.51 3.09 1.42
C ILE A 57 -0.39 2.69 -0.04
N THR A 58 0.81 2.27 -0.47
CA THR A 58 1.08 1.93 -1.87
C THR A 58 0.19 0.78 -2.34
N THR A 59 0.11 -0.33 -1.60
CA THR A 59 -0.72 -1.49 -1.97
C THR A 59 -2.22 -1.18 -1.92
N ALA A 60 -2.67 -0.36 -0.97
CA ALA A 60 -4.08 0.03 -0.87
C ALA A 60 -4.52 0.86 -2.08
N ILE A 61 -3.69 1.81 -2.51
CA ILE A 61 -3.96 2.60 -3.72
C ILE A 61 -3.99 1.69 -4.95
N SER A 62 -3.02 0.77 -5.08
CA SER A 62 -3.01 -0.20 -6.18
C SER A 62 -4.31 -1.00 -6.22
N LEU A 63 -4.79 -1.54 -5.10
CA LEU A 63 -6.04 -2.31 -5.06
C LEU A 63 -7.26 -1.49 -5.49
N VAL A 64 -7.42 -0.26 -4.99
CA VAL A 64 -8.53 0.64 -5.39
C VAL A 64 -8.48 0.92 -6.89
N VAL A 65 -7.29 1.22 -7.43
CA VAL A 65 -7.10 1.50 -8.85
C VAL A 65 -7.42 0.27 -9.71
N MET A 66 -6.96 -0.93 -9.30
CA MET A 66 -7.25 -2.18 -10.02
C MET A 66 -8.75 -2.51 -10.00
N ASN A 67 -9.40 -2.36 -8.84
CA ASN A 67 -10.84 -2.60 -8.71
C ASN A 67 -11.64 -1.69 -9.65
N TYR A 68 -11.30 -0.40 -9.68
CA TYR A 68 -11.99 0.59 -10.52
C TYR A 68 -11.69 0.43 -12.01
N LEU A 69 -10.41 0.31 -12.39
CA LEU A 69 -9.99 0.33 -13.80
C LEU A 69 -10.04 -1.03 -14.49
N TRP A 70 -9.81 -2.13 -13.77
CA TRP A 70 -9.71 -3.47 -14.37
C TRP A 70 -10.89 -4.37 -14.03
N PHE A 71 -11.40 -4.31 -12.81
CA PHE A 71 -12.48 -5.19 -12.36
C PHE A 71 -13.87 -4.58 -12.48
N ASN A 72 -13.97 -3.44 -13.17
CA ASN A 72 -15.23 -2.77 -13.49
C ASN A 72 -16.11 -2.51 -12.25
N ARG A 73 -15.48 -2.27 -11.09
CA ARG A 73 -16.18 -1.89 -9.85
C ARG A 73 -16.48 -0.41 -9.88
N THR A 74 -17.59 -0.02 -9.25
CA THR A 74 -17.83 1.40 -8.97
C THR A 74 -16.76 1.93 -8.02
N LEU A 75 -16.52 3.24 -8.01
CA LEU A 75 -15.53 3.83 -7.11
C LEU A 75 -15.84 3.54 -5.64
N SER A 76 -17.13 3.56 -5.25
CA SER A 76 -17.57 3.24 -3.90
C SER A 76 -17.25 1.79 -3.53
N GLU A 77 -17.54 0.84 -4.42
CA GLU A 77 -17.18 -0.58 -4.25
C GLU A 77 -15.67 -0.74 -4.14
N ALA A 78 -14.90 -0.14 -5.06
CA ALA A 78 -13.45 -0.23 -5.08
C ALA A 78 -12.78 0.22 -3.77
N VAL A 79 -13.37 1.23 -3.11
CA VAL A 79 -12.87 1.77 -1.83
C VAL A 79 -13.20 0.84 -0.66
N VAL A 80 -14.40 0.26 -0.61
CA VAL A 80 -14.85 -0.60 0.51
C VAL A 80 -14.43 -2.05 0.37
N GLU A 81 -14.00 -2.48 -0.82
CA GLU A 81 -13.54 -3.85 -1.06
C GLU A 81 -12.43 -4.24 -0.07
N PRO A 82 -12.51 -5.43 0.55
CA PRO A 82 -11.48 -5.93 1.46
C PRO A 82 -10.09 -5.97 0.82
N ARG A 83 -9.05 -5.64 1.59
CA ARG A 83 -7.68 -5.50 1.06
C ARG A 83 -6.74 -6.59 1.56
N LEU A 84 -5.68 -6.79 0.79
CA LEU A 84 -4.53 -7.60 1.17
C LEU A 84 -3.25 -6.77 1.07
N HIS A 85 -2.22 -7.16 1.83
CA HIS A 85 -0.94 -6.47 1.84
C HIS A 85 0.22 -7.43 2.12
N HIS A 86 1.25 -7.34 1.28
CA HIS A 86 2.55 -7.95 1.50
C HIS A 86 3.64 -6.90 1.20
N GLN A 87 4.66 -6.81 2.04
CA GLN A 87 5.75 -5.85 1.93
C GLN A 87 7.13 -6.53 1.90
N LEU A 88 7.15 -7.78 1.42
CA LEU A 88 8.30 -8.71 1.42
C LEU A 88 8.73 -9.16 2.82
N LEU A 89 9.02 -8.20 3.70
CA LEU A 89 9.36 -8.46 5.09
C LEU A 89 8.46 -7.64 6.03
N PRO A 90 7.90 -8.25 7.08
CA PRO A 90 7.94 -9.68 7.41
C PRO A 90 7.17 -10.56 6.39
N ASP A 91 7.58 -11.83 6.28
CA ASP A 91 7.08 -12.80 5.28
C ASP A 91 5.72 -13.39 5.70
N TYR A 92 4.68 -12.57 5.58
CA TYR A 92 3.28 -13.00 5.70
C TYR A 92 2.38 -12.00 4.97
N ILE A 93 1.24 -12.49 4.50
CA ILE A 93 0.19 -11.65 3.91
C ILE A 93 -0.75 -11.18 5.01
N ARG A 94 -0.98 -9.86 5.09
CA ARG A 94 -2.06 -9.29 5.90
C ARG A 94 -3.31 -9.20 5.04
N ILE A 95 -4.44 -9.62 5.59
CA ILE A 95 -5.75 -9.49 4.95
C ILE A 95 -6.73 -8.79 5.89
N ASP A 96 -7.67 -8.05 5.34
CA ASP A 96 -8.81 -7.54 6.10
C ASP A 96 -9.73 -8.69 6.51
N LYS A 97 -10.54 -8.48 7.55
CA LYS A 97 -11.40 -9.52 8.14
C LYS A 97 -12.40 -10.10 7.14
N ASP A 98 -12.95 -9.24 6.29
CA ASP A 98 -14.00 -9.61 5.33
C ASP A 98 -13.41 -10.08 3.99
N PHE A 99 -12.09 -10.27 3.92
CA PHE A 99 -11.44 -10.74 2.69
C PHE A 99 -11.94 -12.14 2.33
N PRO A 100 -12.44 -12.36 1.10
CA PRO A 100 -12.99 -13.64 0.70
C PRO A 100 -11.87 -14.69 0.64
N CYS A 101 -11.76 -15.48 1.70
CA CYS A 101 -10.90 -16.65 1.72
C CYS A 101 -11.71 -17.81 1.15
N PRO A 102 -11.27 -18.47 0.06
CA PRO A 102 -11.87 -19.75 -0.32
C PRO A 102 -11.65 -20.68 0.87
N SER A 103 -12.73 -21.13 1.51
CA SER A 103 -12.66 -22.11 2.59
C SER A 103 -11.80 -23.26 2.09
N THR A 104 -10.61 -23.45 2.66
CA THR A 104 -9.81 -24.62 2.41
C THR A 104 -10.66 -25.80 2.87
N SER A 105 -11.22 -26.55 1.91
CA SER A 105 -11.52 -27.95 2.16
C SER A 105 -10.20 -28.55 2.64
N LYS A 106 -10.17 -29.00 3.89
CA LYS A 106 -9.09 -29.88 4.36
C LYS A 106 -9.00 -31.01 3.33
N GLN A 107 -7.92 -31.02 2.56
CA GLN A 107 -7.52 -32.24 1.86
C GLN A 107 -6.92 -33.12 2.97
N ASP A 108 -7.69 -34.16 3.31
CA ASP A 108 -7.25 -35.27 4.16
C ASP A 108 -6.08 -36.03 3.50
#